data_AF-A0A3B9VCJ9-F1
#
_entry.id   AF-A0A3B9VCJ9-F1
#
_cell.length_a   1.000
_cell.length_b   1.000
_cell.length_c   1.000
_cell.angle_alpha   90.00
_cell.angle_beta   90.00
_cell.angle_gamma   90.00
#
_symmetry.space_group_name_H-M   'P 1'
#
loop_
_entity.id
_entity.type
_entity.pdbx_description
1 polymer ?
#
loop_
_entity_poly.entity_id
_entity_poly.type
_entity_poly.pdbx_seq_one_letter_code
_entity_poly.pdbx_strand_id
1 'polypeptide(L)' 'MFYKIIIECGHMGAGNGLERIWFIKGENPLVVLQKARKLPRVKRKETSLAIKLIQEISKEEYISGINNYREARLYQG' A
#
# COMPACT_ATOMS: atom_id res chain seq x y z
N MET A 1 -9.68 -4.18 12.03
CA MET A 1 -10.02 -4.34 10.60
C MET A 1 -8.78 -4.55 9.74
N PHE A 2 -9.00 -4.96 8.49
CA PHE A 2 -7.94 -5.13 7.49
C PHE A 2 -8.17 -4.15 6.35
N TYR A 3 -7.09 -3.61 5.80
CA TYR A 3 -7.16 -2.61 4.75
C TYR A 3 -6.20 -2.94 3.63
N LYS A 4 -6.69 -2.77 2.40
CA LYS A 4 -5.90 -2.72 1.18
C LYS A 4 -5.59 -1.28 0.86
N ILE A 5 -4.32 -1.00 0.59
CA ILE A 5 -3.84 0.34 0.30
C ILE A 5 -3.08 0.30 -1.01
N ILE A 6 -3.41 1.21 -1.92
CA ILE A 6 -2.66 1.39 -3.17
C ILE A 6 -1.88 2.68 -3.06
N ILE A 7 -0.56 2.57 -3.19
CA ILE A 7 0.35 3.69 -3.03
C ILE A 7 1.22 3.82 -4.27
N GLU A 8 1.33 5.03 -4.77
CA GLU A 8 2.26 5.33 -5.84
C GLU A 8 3.68 5.57 -5.28
N CYS A 9 4.58 4.65 -5.60
CA CYS A 9 6.00 4.72 -5.28
C CYS A 9 6.80 5.08 -6.55
N GLY A 10 7.76 5.97 -6.46
CA GLY A 10 8.61 6.29 -7.61
C GLY A 10 9.48 7.51 -7.38
N HIS A 11 10.56 7.64 -8.15
CA HIS A 11 11.40 8.84 -8.14
C HIS A 11 10.62 10.02 -8.75
N MET A 12 10.66 11.19 -8.10
CA MET A 12 10.14 12.42 -8.70
C MET A 12 11.02 12.78 -9.90
N GLY A 13 10.44 12.76 -11.11
CA GLY A 13 11.13 13.18 -12.35
C GLY A 13 11.20 12.11 -13.46
N ALA A 14 10.97 10.83 -13.18
CA ALA A 14 11.20 9.76 -14.17
C ALA A 14 9.98 9.33 -14.99
N GLY A 15 8.81 9.96 -14.83
CA GLY A 15 7.56 9.58 -15.53
C GLY A 15 6.97 8.21 -15.14
N ASN A 16 7.75 7.33 -14.51
CA ASN A 16 7.35 5.99 -14.10
C ASN A 16 6.88 5.98 -12.64
N GLY A 17 5.58 6.21 -12.42
CA GLY A 17 4.94 5.93 -11.13
C GLY A 17 4.70 4.43 -10.99
N LEU A 18 5.42 3.75 -10.09
CA LEU A 18 5.16 2.36 -9.76
C LEU A 18 4.10 2.29 -8.67
N GLU A 19 2.96 1.73 -8.99
CA GLU A 19 1.92 1.48 -8.00
C GLU A 19 2.27 0.23 -7.20
N ARG A 20 2.21 0.34 -5.87
CA ARG A 20 2.43 -0.78 -4.96
C ARG A 20 1.23 -0.94 -4.04
N ILE A 21 0.75 -2.17 -3.98
CA ILE A 21 -0.32 -2.58 -3.08
C ILE A 21 0.30 -2.98 -1.73
N TRP A 22 -0.30 -2.50 -0.64
CA TRP A 22 0.04 -2.86 0.72
C TRP A 22 -1.20 -3.32 1.46
N PHE A 23 -1.03 -4.36 2.27
CA PHE A 23 -2.08 -4.86 3.16
C PHE A 23 -1.69 -4.49 4.59
N ILE A 24 -2.54 -3.73 5.29
CA ILE A 24 -2.27 -3.24 6.65
C ILE A 24 -3.43 -3.60 7.57
N LYS A 25 -3.11 -4.13 8.75
CA LYS A 25 -4.07 -4.23 9.86
C LYS A 25 -4.15 -2.93 10.65
N GLY A 26 -5.35 -2.47 10.94
CA GLY A 26 -5.59 -1.25 11.70
C GLY A 26 -6.95 -1.23 12.38
N GLU A 27 -7.06 -0.38 13.38
CA GLU A 27 -8.32 -0.16 14.12
C GLU A 27 -9.26 0.77 13.37
N ASN A 28 -8.71 1.76 12.65
CA ASN A 28 -9.46 2.76 11.89
C ASN A 28 -8.71 3.17 10.62
N PRO A 29 -9.42 3.61 9.56
CA PRO A 29 -8.81 4.02 8.30
C PRO A 29 -7.85 5.21 8.45
N LEU A 30 -8.09 6.12 9.40
CA LEU A 30 -7.18 7.24 9.69
C LEU A 30 -5.82 6.79 10.24
N VAL A 31 -5.81 5.78 11.12
CA VAL A 31 -4.57 5.20 11.66
C VAL A 31 -3.80 4.50 10.54
N VAL A 32 -4.53 3.85 9.64
CA VAL A 32 -3.97 3.14 8.48
C VAL A 32 -3.37 4.13 7.47
N LEU A 33 -4.04 5.26 7.21
CA LEU A 33 -3.52 6.37 6.42
C LEU A 33 -2.21 6.90 6.98
N GLN A 34 -2.14 7.14 8.30
CA GLN A 34 -0.90 7.61 8.95
C GLN A 34 0.24 6.59 8.82
N LYS A 35 -0.04 5.29 8.96
CA LYS A 35 0.95 4.23 8.73
C LYS A 35 1.40 4.19 7.27
N ALA A 36 0.47 4.31 6.33
CA ALA A 36 0.78 4.31 4.90
C ALA A 36 1.70 5.47 4.49
N ARG A 37 1.53 6.66 5.09
CA ARG A 37 2.43 7.82 4.87
C ARG A 37 3.86 7.57 5.33
N LYS A 38 4.06 6.70 6.33
CA LYS A 38 5.37 6.33 6.86
C LYS A 38 6.07 5.25 6.02
N LEU A 39 5.41 4.67 5.03
CA LEU A 39 6.01 3.62 4.20
C LEU A 39 7.20 4.16 3.37
N PRO A 40 8.21 3.31 3.12
CA PRO A 40 9.37 3.70 2.33
C PRO A 40 8.96 3.95 0.87
N ARG A 41 9.63 4.92 0.22
CA ARG A 41 9.45 5.30 -1.20
C ARG A 41 8.10 5.92 -1.59
N VAL A 42 7.24 6.25 -0.62
CA VAL A 42 6.02 7.02 -0.85
C VAL A 42 6.37 8.44 -1.27
N LYS A 43 5.93 8.85 -2.47
CA LYS A 43 6.08 10.24 -2.95
C LYS A 43 5.35 11.20 -2.01
N ARG A 44 5.84 12.44 -1.88
CA ARG A 44 5.12 13.57 -1.25
C ARG A 44 4.42 13.19 0.07
N LYS A 45 5.19 12.67 1.03
CA LYS A 45 4.70 12.22 2.36
C LYS A 45 3.85 13.27 3.09
N GLU A 46 4.04 14.54 2.75
CA GLU A 46 3.38 15.71 3.33
C GLU A 46 1.95 15.92 2.82
N THR A 47 1.65 15.56 1.57
CA THR A 47 0.34 15.86 0.94
C THR A 47 -0.63 14.68 0.89
N SER A 48 -0.25 13.48 1.33
CA SER A 48 -1.09 12.25 1.26
C SER A 48 -1.52 11.83 -0.16
N LEU A 49 -1.22 12.62 -1.19
CA LEU A 49 -1.58 12.42 -2.60
C LEU A 49 -0.97 11.15 -3.23
N ALA A 50 0.04 10.55 -2.61
CA ALA A 50 0.60 9.29 -3.07
C ALA A 50 -0.28 8.09 -2.72
N ILE A 51 -1.21 8.23 -1.78
CA ILE A 51 -2.14 7.17 -1.40
C ILE A 51 -3.37 7.30 -2.29
N LYS A 52 -3.48 6.42 -3.28
CA LYS A 52 -4.58 6.45 -4.26
C LYS A 52 -5.86 5.83 -3.72
N LEU A 53 -5.73 4.79 -2.90
CA LEU A 53 -6.88 4.05 -2.38
C LEU A 53 -6.59 3.52 -0.97
N ILE A 54 -7.55 3.66 -0.08
CA ILE A 54 -7.65 2.92 1.18
C ILE A 54 -9.01 2.25 1.18
N GLN A 55 -9.02 0.93 1.13
CA GLN A 55 -10.24 0.14 1.12
C GLN A 55 -10.21 -0.83 2.29
N GLU A 56 -11.28 -0.86 3.08
CA GLU A 56 -11.48 -1.90 4.07
C GLU A 56 -11.78 -3.22 3.35
N ILE A 57 -11.13 -4.28 3.81
CA ILE A 57 -11.25 -5.62 3.23
C ILE A 57 -11.52 -6.63 4.34
N SER A 58 -12.09 -7.77 3.95
CA SER A 58 -12.29 -8.90 4.84
C SER A 58 -10.96 -9.57 5.21
N LYS A 59 -10.96 -10.32 6.32
CA LYS A 59 -9.79 -11.09 6.77
C LYS A 59 -9.28 -12.06 5.70
N GLU A 60 -10.19 -12.70 4.98
CA GLU A 60 -9.87 -13.65 3.90
C GLU A 60 -9.12 -12.96 2.75
N GLU A 61 -9.61 -11.79 2.32
CA GLU A 61 -8.94 -10.98 1.30
C GLU A 61 -7.56 -10.51 1.75
N TYR A 62 -7.39 -10.19 3.03
CA TYR A 62 -6.09 -9.83 3.59
C TYR A 62 -5.10 -10.98 3.51
N ILE A 63 -5.52 -12.20 3.90
CA ILE A 63 -4.66 -13.39 3.87
C ILE A 63 -4.32 -13.75 2.42
N SER A 64 -5.33 -13.78 1.55
CA SER A 64 -5.16 -14.05 0.12
C SER A 64 -4.24 -13.02 -0.55
N GLY A 65 -4.44 -11.73 -0.24
CA GLY A 65 -3.62 -10.65 -0.75
C GLY A 65 -2.17 -10.69 -0.28
N ILE A 66 -1.92 -11.04 0.98
CA ILE A 66 -0.55 -11.23 1.49
C ILE A 66 0.13 -12.45 0.87
N ASN A 67 -0.58 -13.57 0.70
CA ASN A 67 -0.01 -14.76 0.04
C ASN A 67 0.35 -14.46 -1.41
N ASN A 68 -0.58 -13.88 -2.17
CA ASN A 68 -0.33 -13.46 -3.55
C ASN A 68 0.83 -12.44 -3.65
N TYR A 69 0.93 -11.48 -2.72
CA TYR A 69 2.05 -10.53 -2.70
C TYR A 69 3.38 -11.21 -2.41
N ARG A 70 3.41 -12.21 -1.52
CA ARG A 70 4.62 -13.00 -1.23
C ARG A 70 5.02 -13.85 -2.42
N GLU A 71 4.07 -14.49 -3.09
CA GLU A 71 4.30 -15.27 -4.31
C GLU A 71 4.80 -14.38 -5.45
N ALA A 72 4.16 -13.25 -5.72
CA ALA A 72 4.62 -12.29 -6.74
C ALA A 72 6.05 -11.76 -6.50
N ARG A 73 6.50 -11.74 -5.24
CA ARG A 73 7.86 -11.35 -4.86
C ARG A 73 8.87 -12.49 -4.98
N LEU A 74 8.42 -13.74 -4.90
CA LEU A 74 9.23 -14.95 -5.10
C LEU A 74 9.45 -15.26 -6.59
N TYR A 75 8.49 -14.93 -7.46
CA TYR A 75 8.60 -15.16 -8.91
C TYR A 75 9.26 -14.01 -9.70
N GLN A 76 9.71 -12.93 -9.03
CA GLN A 76 10.52 -11.86 -9.64
C GLN A 76 12.03 -12.02 -9.34
N GLY A 77 12.46 -13.21 -8.88
CA GLY A 77 13.86 -13.56 -8.62
C GLY A 77 14.51 -14.26 -9.80
#